data_AF-A0A3M1F750-F1
#
_entry.id   AF-A0A3M1F750-F1
#
_cell.length_a   1.000
_cell.length_b   1.000
_cell.length_c   1.000
_cell.angle_alpha   90.00
_cell.angle_beta   90.00
_cell.angle_gamma   90.00
#
_symmetry.space_group_name_H-M   'P 1'
#
loop_
_entity.id
_entity.type
_entity.pdbx_description
1 polymer ?
#
loop_
_entity_poly.entity_id
_entity_poly.type
_entity_poly.pdbx_seq_one_letter_code
_entity_poly.pdbx_strand_id
1 'polypeptide(L)'
;MLDNIRVTTPRPSPAHAVLTITFIKRKTSPQGKHDARHDAKKKTHRRNTLKKHTLKRKDDHAIMKKPKTTRRFCPACKKHTEQKIFQGKKRGRSATHPLSYGGTKRVKLRGERRGAGNLGKYSKTPKPKRQGKKLAKRTDFRYTCTACSKTFTQPSGIRAKKVEII
;
A
#
# COMPACT_ATOMS: atom_id res chain seq x y z
N MET A 1 2.61 -18.76 -54.94
CA MET A 1 1.88 -17.55 -55.37
C MET A 1 1.32 -16.90 -54.10
N LEU A 2 1.88 -15.86 -53.49
CA LEU A 2 2.60 -14.70 -54.01
C LEU A 2 3.63 -14.25 -52.97
N ASP A 3 4.84 -13.96 -53.43
CA ASP A 3 5.90 -13.28 -52.69
C ASP A 3 5.54 -11.81 -52.50
N ASN A 4 5.45 -11.35 -51.26
CA ASN A 4 5.32 -9.92 -50.97
C ASN A 4 6.71 -9.28 -50.84
N ILE A 5 7.19 -8.86 -52.01
CA ILE A 5 8.38 -8.04 -52.25
C ILE A 5 8.24 -6.71 -51.47
N ARG A 6 9.15 -6.45 -50.52
CA ARG A 6 9.27 -5.15 -49.85
C ARG A 6 9.93 -4.16 -50.80
N VAL A 7 9.14 -3.25 -51.35
CA VAL A 7 9.64 -2.08 -52.08
C VAL A 7 10.31 -1.12 -51.10
N THR A 8 11.63 -1.07 -51.12
CA THR A 8 12.43 -0.06 -50.41
C THR A 8 12.44 1.22 -51.23
N THR A 9 11.75 2.26 -50.78
CA THR A 9 11.89 3.60 -51.37
C THR A 9 13.17 4.27 -50.86
N PRO A 10 13.97 4.90 -51.74
CA PRO A 10 15.16 5.62 -51.32
C PRO A 10 14.81 6.90 -50.54
N ARG A 11 15.58 7.19 -49.48
CA ARG A 11 15.46 8.42 -48.70
C ARG A 11 15.95 9.61 -49.52
N PRO A 12 15.23 10.75 -49.56
CA PRO A 12 15.73 11.97 -50.19
C PRO A 12 16.88 12.57 -49.37
N SER A 13 17.97 12.92 -50.05
CA SER A 13 19.13 13.64 -49.51
C SER A 13 18.76 15.09 -49.14
N PRO A 14 19.26 15.64 -48.02
CA PRO A 14 19.02 17.04 -47.67
C PRO A 14 19.82 17.96 -48.60
N ALA A 15 19.13 18.65 -49.50
CA ALA A 15 19.68 19.77 -50.25
C ALA A 15 20.00 20.92 -49.29
N HIS A 16 21.22 21.43 -49.39
CA HIS A 16 21.71 22.59 -48.65
C HIS A 16 21.02 23.86 -49.12
N ALA A 17 19.96 24.28 -48.43
CA ALA A 17 19.40 25.62 -48.56
C ALA A 17 20.19 26.59 -47.66
N VAL A 18 21.19 27.24 -48.24
CA VAL A 18 21.86 28.40 -47.62
C VAL A 18 20.89 29.58 -47.72
N LEU A 19 20.01 29.72 -46.72
CA LEU A 19 19.24 30.94 -46.51
C LEU A 19 20.11 31.92 -45.71
N THR A 20 20.54 32.99 -46.38
CA THR A 20 21.15 34.16 -45.78
C THR A 20 20.14 34.86 -44.89
N ILE A 21 20.16 34.54 -43.59
CA ILE A 21 19.41 35.28 -42.58
C ILE A 21 20.09 36.64 -42.40
N THR A 22 19.51 37.68 -43.00
CA THR A 22 19.85 39.06 -42.66
C THR A 22 19.45 39.31 -41.21
N PHE A 23 20.46 39.49 -40.36
CA PHE A 23 20.30 39.71 -38.92
C PHE A 23 19.82 41.15 -38.68
N ILE A 24 18.50 41.40 -38.80
CA ILE A 24 17.91 42.63 -38.27
C ILE A 24 17.94 42.53 -36.75
N LYS A 25 18.90 43.22 -36.14
CA LYS A 25 19.07 43.33 -34.68
C LYS A 25 17.91 44.13 -34.10
N ARG A 26 16.74 43.50 -33.92
CA ARG A 26 15.64 44.08 -33.14
C ARG A 26 16.13 44.22 -31.70
N LYS A 27 16.33 45.46 -31.25
CA LYS A 27 16.51 45.80 -29.83
C LYS A 27 15.29 45.29 -29.07
N THR A 28 15.41 44.13 -28.41
CA THR A 28 14.40 43.71 -27.43
C THR A 28 14.47 44.68 -26.26
N SER A 29 13.41 45.45 -26.06
CA SER A 29 13.26 46.36 -24.92
C SER A 29 13.39 45.59 -23.60
N PRO A 30 13.90 46.22 -22.52
CA PRO A 30 14.19 45.54 -21.25
C PRO A 30 12.96 44.95 -20.54
N GLN A 31 11.75 45.35 -20.94
CA GLN A 31 10.49 45.01 -20.25
C GLN A 31 10.09 43.54 -20.43
N GLY A 32 10.42 42.88 -21.54
CA GLY A 32 10.00 41.50 -21.81
C GLY A 32 10.65 40.42 -20.92
N LYS A 33 11.71 40.75 -20.17
CA LYS A 33 12.38 39.80 -19.25
C LYS A 33 11.62 39.61 -17.94
N HIS A 34 10.87 40.62 -17.50
CA HIS A 34 10.09 40.55 -16.26
C HIS A 34 8.81 39.72 -16.48
N ASP A 35 8.14 39.91 -17.62
CA ASP A 35 6.93 39.19 -18.00
C ASP A 35 7.20 37.70 -18.28
N ALA A 36 8.29 37.39 -18.99
CA ALA A 36 8.70 36.00 -19.24
C ALA A 36 9.02 35.22 -17.94
N ARG A 37 9.55 35.90 -16.92
CA ARG A 37 9.80 35.31 -15.59
C ARG A 37 8.50 35.06 -14.83
N HIS A 38 7.52 35.96 -14.95
CA HIS A 38 6.20 35.78 -14.34
C HIS A 38 5.43 34.61 -15.00
N ASP A 39 5.48 34.50 -16.33
CA ASP A 39 4.85 33.40 -17.07
C ASP A 39 5.52 32.04 -16.82
N ALA A 40 6.85 32.00 -16.68
CA ALA A 40 7.58 30.77 -16.31
C ALA A 40 7.25 30.32 -14.88
N LYS A 41 7.12 31.25 -13.93
CA LYS A 41 6.65 30.98 -12.55
C LYS A 41 5.20 30.47 -12.54
N LYS A 42 4.32 31.02 -13.36
CA LYS A 42 2.92 30.58 -13.48
C LYS A 42 2.81 29.17 -14.10
N LYS A 43 3.62 28.88 -15.13
CA LYS A 43 3.69 27.54 -15.77
C LYS A 43 4.24 26.46 -14.81
N THR A 44 5.26 26.77 -14.03
CA THR A 44 5.81 25.82 -13.02
C THR A 44 4.83 25.59 -11.87
N HIS A 45 4.16 26.64 -11.37
CA HIS A 45 3.10 26.49 -10.36
C HIS A 45 1.96 25.61 -10.89
N ARG A 46 1.47 25.84 -12.12
CA ARG A 46 0.41 25.03 -12.76
C ARG A 46 0.83 23.57 -13.00
N ARG A 47 2.08 23.33 -13.39
CA ARG A 47 2.63 21.97 -13.55
C ARG A 47 2.71 21.25 -12.19
N ASN A 48 3.08 21.97 -11.13
CA ASN A 48 3.13 21.43 -9.77
C ASN A 48 1.72 21.14 -9.20
N THR A 49 0.72 21.98 -9.48
CA THR A 49 -0.66 21.73 -9.03
C THR A 49 -1.28 20.52 -9.74
N LEU A 50 -1.10 20.38 -11.06
CA LEU A 50 -1.55 19.21 -11.82
C LEU A 50 -0.87 17.91 -11.37
N LYS A 51 0.43 17.95 -11.04
CA LYS A 51 1.16 16.79 -10.51
C LYS A 51 0.68 16.41 -9.09
N LYS A 52 0.37 17.38 -8.23
CA LYS A 52 -0.21 17.12 -6.90
C LYS A 52 -1.60 16.48 -6.99
N HIS A 53 -2.46 16.93 -7.89
CA HIS A 53 -3.82 16.38 -8.05
C HIS A 53 -3.83 14.93 -8.57
N THR A 54 -2.90 14.58 -9.46
CA THR A 54 -2.79 13.23 -10.02
C THR A 54 -2.19 12.22 -9.04
N LEU A 55 -1.25 12.64 -8.19
CA LEU A 55 -0.71 11.80 -7.11
C LEU A 55 -1.77 11.53 -6.02
N LYS A 56 -2.55 12.54 -5.63
CA LYS A 56 -3.62 12.39 -4.63
C LYS A 56 -4.70 11.37 -5.05
N ARG A 57 -5.03 11.29 -6.35
CA ARG A 57 -5.99 10.32 -6.89
C ARG A 57 -5.46 8.88 -6.94
N LYS A 58 -4.15 8.64 -7.05
CA LYS A 58 -3.60 7.28 -7.19
C LYS A 58 -3.61 6.48 -5.87
N ASP A 59 -3.56 7.15 -4.72
CA ASP A 59 -3.44 6.48 -3.43
C ASP A 59 -4.80 6.03 -2.84
N ASP A 60 -5.91 6.64 -3.26
CA ASP A 60 -7.25 6.37 -2.71
C ASP A 60 -7.91 5.08 -3.23
N HIS A 61 -7.49 4.57 -4.40
CA HIS A 61 -8.12 3.39 -5.02
C HIS A 61 -7.55 2.04 -4.54
N ALA A 62 -6.44 2.03 -3.81
CA ALA A 62 -5.79 0.80 -3.33
C ALA A 62 -6.15 0.42 -1.88
N ILE A 63 -6.97 1.21 -1.21
CA ILE A 63 -7.23 1.12 0.23
C ILE A 63 -8.64 0.61 0.51
N MET A 64 -8.77 -0.47 1.30
CA MET A 64 -10.06 -1.00 1.70
C MET A 64 -10.69 -0.11 2.77
N LYS A 65 -11.85 0.48 2.46
CA LYS A 65 -12.62 1.33 3.37
C LYS A 65 -13.75 0.51 4.00
N LYS A 66 -13.86 0.54 5.33
CA LYS A 66 -14.97 -0.08 6.08
C LYS A 66 -15.60 0.93 7.03
N PRO A 67 -16.92 0.90 7.26
CA PRO A 67 -17.56 1.81 8.21
C PRO A 67 -17.22 1.42 9.66
N LYS A 68 -17.30 2.37 10.59
CA LYS A 68 -17.19 2.11 12.05
C LYS A 68 -18.34 1.29 12.60
N THR A 69 -19.55 1.47 12.06
CA THR A 69 -20.77 0.77 12.48
C THR A 69 -21.47 0.13 11.29
N THR A 70 -22.10 -1.03 11.51
CA THR A 70 -22.88 -1.73 10.48
C THR A 70 -23.98 -2.53 11.14
N ARG A 71 -25.15 -2.63 10.50
CA ARG A 71 -26.21 -3.54 10.93
C ARG A 71 -25.90 -4.95 10.43
N ARG A 72 -25.74 -5.89 11.35
CA ARG A 72 -25.40 -7.29 11.07
C ARG A 72 -26.09 -8.23 12.05
N PHE A 73 -26.32 -9.46 11.62
CA PHE A 73 -26.79 -10.53 12.49
C PHE A 73 -25.84 -10.75 13.69
N CYS A 74 -26.38 -10.71 14.90
CA CYS A 74 -25.67 -11.05 16.12
C CYS A 74 -25.99 -12.51 16.51
N PRO A 75 -24.99 -13.43 16.56
CA PRO A 75 -25.22 -14.82 16.97
C PRO A 75 -25.79 -14.97 18.39
N ALA A 76 -25.45 -14.06 19.31
CA ALA A 76 -25.98 -14.11 20.67
C ALA A 76 -27.43 -13.62 20.78
N CYS A 77 -27.77 -12.52 20.11
CA CYS A 77 -29.13 -11.96 20.18
C CYS A 77 -30.09 -12.62 19.19
N LYS A 78 -29.56 -13.34 18.19
CA LYS A 78 -30.30 -13.91 17.05
C LYS A 78 -31.11 -12.88 16.25
N LYS A 79 -30.69 -11.62 16.27
CA LYS A 79 -31.33 -10.48 15.59
C LYS A 79 -30.29 -9.63 14.85
N HIS A 80 -30.73 -8.83 13.90
CA HIS A 80 -29.89 -7.84 13.22
C HIS A 80 -29.77 -6.58 14.06
N THR A 81 -28.60 -6.37 14.65
CA THR A 81 -28.32 -5.23 15.51
C THR A 81 -27.22 -4.37 14.91
N GLU A 82 -27.08 -3.16 15.41
CA GLU A 82 -25.90 -2.35 15.13
C GLU A 82 -24.68 -2.98 15.80
N GLN A 83 -23.60 -3.09 15.04
CA GLN A 83 -22.34 -3.67 15.50
C GLN A 83 -21.21 -2.69 15.19
N LYS A 84 -20.39 -2.39 16.22
CA LYS A 84 -19.17 -1.60 16.02
C LYS A 84 -18.05 -2.52 15.51
N ILE A 85 -17.31 -2.04 14.52
CA ILE A 85 -16.26 -2.79 13.83
C ILE A 85 -14.90 -2.35 14.38
N PHE A 86 -14.12 -3.32 14.85
CA PHE A 86 -12.75 -3.12 15.30
C PHE A 86 -11.79 -4.03 14.56
N GLN A 87 -10.57 -3.54 14.29
CA GLN A 87 -9.49 -4.39 13.83
C GLN A 87 -8.86 -5.12 15.02
N GLY A 88 -8.77 -6.45 14.93
CA GLY A 88 -8.15 -7.30 15.94
C GLY A 88 -6.69 -6.95 16.15
N LYS A 89 -6.33 -6.47 17.35
CA LYS A 89 -4.94 -6.29 17.77
C LYS A 89 -4.43 -7.60 18.35
N LYS A 90 -3.28 -8.08 17.85
CA LYS A 90 -2.61 -9.25 18.45
C LYS A 90 -2.05 -8.85 19.81
N ARG A 91 -2.32 -9.67 20.83
CA ARG A 91 -1.71 -9.50 22.14
C ARG A 91 -0.20 -9.74 22.06
N GLY A 92 0.57 -9.06 22.91
CA GLY A 92 2.00 -9.27 23.02
C GLY A 92 2.33 -10.73 23.41
N ARG A 93 3.54 -11.18 23.10
CA ARG A 93 3.97 -12.56 23.43
C ARG A 93 3.93 -12.83 24.94
N SER A 94 4.18 -11.81 25.76
CA SER A 94 4.10 -11.83 27.22
C SER A 94 2.68 -12.00 27.78
N ALA A 95 1.63 -11.79 26.97
CA ALA A 95 0.26 -12.08 27.38
C ALA A 95 0.00 -13.59 27.53
N THR A 96 0.91 -14.43 27.04
CA THR A 96 0.86 -15.88 27.26
C THR A 96 1.43 -16.17 28.64
N HIS A 97 0.60 -16.76 29.52
CA HIS A 97 0.99 -17.07 30.88
C HIS A 97 2.31 -17.88 30.93
N PRO A 98 3.25 -17.61 31.86
CA PRO A 98 4.51 -18.35 31.97
C PRO A 98 4.31 -19.83 32.32
N LEU A 99 3.15 -20.16 32.90
CA LEU A 99 2.69 -21.53 33.07
C LEU A 99 1.83 -22.01 31.88
N SER A 100 1.95 -21.48 30.68
CA SER A 100 1.33 -22.10 29.50
C SER A 100 2.10 -23.37 29.11
N TYR A 101 1.49 -24.21 28.26
CA TYR A 101 2.14 -25.44 27.77
C TYR A 101 3.52 -25.17 27.15
N GLY A 102 3.67 -24.07 26.41
CA GLY A 102 4.94 -23.66 25.78
C GLY A 102 5.87 -22.83 26.67
N GLY A 103 5.51 -22.59 27.94
CA GLY A 103 6.32 -21.84 28.88
C GLY A 103 7.63 -22.57 29.23
N THR A 104 8.72 -21.82 29.40
CA THR A 104 10.05 -22.38 29.67
C THR A 104 10.07 -23.38 30.83
N LYS A 105 9.33 -23.10 31.92
CA LYS A 105 9.22 -24.00 33.08
C LYS A 105 8.62 -25.35 32.69
N ARG A 106 7.46 -25.38 32.02
CA ARG A 106 6.79 -26.63 31.63
C ARG A 106 7.58 -27.41 30.57
N VAL A 107 8.16 -26.70 29.61
CA VAL A 107 9.02 -27.31 28.59
C VAL A 107 10.24 -27.99 29.22
N LYS A 108 10.90 -27.33 30.18
CA LYS A 108 12.00 -27.94 30.93
C LYS A 108 11.50 -29.15 31.72
N LEU A 109 10.36 -29.08 32.40
CA LEU A 109 9.81 -30.22 33.16
C LEU A 109 9.55 -31.45 32.30
N ARG A 110 9.10 -31.27 31.05
CA ARG A 110 8.90 -32.36 30.07
C ARG A 110 10.18 -32.90 29.43
N GLY A 111 11.35 -32.33 29.74
CA GLY A 111 12.63 -32.77 29.19
C GLY A 111 12.99 -32.19 27.82
N GLU A 112 12.10 -31.48 27.13
CA GLU A 112 12.34 -31.02 25.73
C GLU A 112 13.39 -29.91 25.60
N ARG A 113 13.72 -29.22 26.71
CA ARG A 113 14.74 -28.14 26.76
C ARG A 113 15.72 -28.39 27.91
N ARG A 114 16.17 -29.64 28.05
CA ARG A 114 17.21 -30.09 28.99
C ARG A 114 18.42 -30.60 28.20
N GLY A 115 19.60 -30.57 28.84
CA GLY A 115 20.85 -31.09 28.28
C GLY A 115 21.78 -30.01 27.69
N ALA A 116 22.97 -30.45 27.33
CA ALA A 116 23.99 -29.66 26.63
C ALA A 116 23.86 -29.84 25.12
N GLY A 117 24.23 -28.81 24.35
CA GLY A 117 24.21 -28.85 22.89
C GLY A 117 22.93 -28.29 22.25
N ASN A 118 22.59 -28.80 21.05
CA ASN A 118 21.50 -28.27 20.23
C ASN A 118 20.13 -28.77 20.70
N LEU A 119 19.25 -27.86 21.13
CA LEU A 119 17.89 -28.15 21.63
C LEU A 119 16.83 -28.13 20.51
N GLY A 120 17.25 -28.41 19.27
CA GLY A 120 16.40 -28.54 18.10
C GLY A 120 15.51 -27.32 17.85
N LYS A 121 14.19 -27.47 18.05
CA LYS A 121 13.21 -26.38 17.81
C LYS A 121 13.44 -25.15 18.70
N TYR A 122 14.05 -25.31 19.88
CA TYR A 122 14.28 -24.23 20.84
C TYR A 122 15.55 -23.43 20.55
N SER A 123 16.50 -24.01 19.82
CA SER A 123 17.72 -23.32 19.38
C SER A 123 17.52 -22.50 18.10
N LYS A 124 16.33 -22.57 17.48
CA LYS A 124 16.00 -21.78 16.27
C LYS A 124 15.84 -20.31 16.64
N THR A 125 16.67 -19.46 16.04
CA THR A 125 16.58 -18.01 16.19
C THR A 125 15.26 -17.47 15.63
N PRO A 126 14.74 -16.37 16.20
CA PRO A 126 13.51 -15.76 15.69
C PRO A 126 13.73 -15.28 14.25
N LYS A 127 12.90 -15.76 13.32
CA LYS A 127 12.96 -15.36 11.91
C LYS A 127 12.86 -13.82 11.76
N PRO A 128 13.66 -13.20 10.87
CA PRO A 128 13.57 -11.78 10.57
C PRO A 128 12.15 -11.35 10.23
N LYS A 129 11.82 -10.08 10.53
CA LYS A 129 10.46 -9.55 10.36
C LYS A 129 9.92 -9.65 8.94
N ARG A 130 10.72 -9.84 7.89
CA ARG A 130 10.23 -9.91 6.50
C ARG A 130 10.27 -11.33 5.90
N GLN A 131 11.04 -12.25 6.49
CA GLN A 131 11.23 -13.58 5.90
C GLN A 131 9.94 -14.42 5.94
N GLY A 132 9.54 -14.98 4.80
CA GLY A 132 8.35 -15.84 4.67
C GLY A 132 7.01 -15.14 4.89
N LYS A 133 6.96 -13.81 4.96
CA LYS A 133 5.71 -13.08 5.13
C LYS A 133 5.03 -12.83 3.78
N LYS A 134 3.80 -13.35 3.66
CA LYS A 134 2.87 -12.97 2.56
C LYS A 134 2.70 -11.45 2.45
N LEU A 135 2.63 -10.95 1.20
CA LEU A 135 2.48 -9.53 0.84
C LEU A 135 1.22 -8.87 1.42
N ALA A 136 0.09 -9.60 1.47
CA ALA A 136 -1.16 -9.16 2.09
C ALA A 136 -1.64 -10.16 3.14
N LYS A 137 -2.28 -9.67 4.20
CA LYS A 137 -2.84 -10.50 5.28
C LYS A 137 -4.37 -10.48 5.20
N ARG A 138 -5.01 -11.53 5.71
CA ARG A 138 -6.48 -11.54 5.87
C ARG A 138 -6.87 -10.54 6.94
N THR A 139 -7.97 -9.83 6.73
CA THR A 139 -8.56 -8.95 7.73
C THR A 139 -9.04 -9.76 8.93
N ASP A 140 -8.78 -9.26 10.13
CA ASP A 140 -9.34 -9.76 11.39
C ASP A 140 -10.25 -8.66 11.93
N PHE A 141 -11.52 -8.68 11.53
CA PHE A 141 -12.52 -7.78 12.08
C PHE A 141 -13.25 -8.44 13.24
N ARG A 142 -13.42 -7.66 14.31
CA ARG A 142 -14.22 -8.02 15.47
C ARG A 142 -15.41 -7.09 15.54
N TYR A 143 -16.58 -7.70 15.69
CA TYR A 143 -17.86 -7.02 15.73
C TYR A 143 -18.38 -7.05 17.16
N THR A 144 -18.43 -5.90 17.81
CA THR A 144 -19.06 -5.74 19.12
C THR A 144 -20.54 -5.41 18.91
N CYS A 145 -21.45 -6.25 19.39
CA CYS A 145 -22.88 -5.92 19.40
C CYS A 145 -23.16 -4.78 20.38
N THR A 146 -23.94 -3.77 19.99
CA THR A 146 -24.35 -2.69 20.91
C THR A 146 -25.34 -3.17 21.97
N ALA A 147 -26.25 -4.09 21.62
CA ALA A 147 -27.29 -4.57 22.53
C ALA A 147 -26.79 -5.54 23.61
N CYS A 148 -25.88 -6.48 23.28
CA CYS A 148 -25.42 -7.51 24.21
C CYS A 148 -23.94 -7.41 24.57
N SER A 149 -23.22 -6.40 24.07
CA SER A 149 -21.77 -6.14 24.25
C SER A 149 -20.79 -7.27 23.87
N LYS A 150 -21.30 -8.44 23.48
CA LYS A 150 -20.50 -9.59 23.02
C LYS A 150 -19.77 -9.28 21.72
N THR A 151 -18.54 -9.79 21.64
CA THR A 151 -17.67 -9.67 20.47
C THR A 151 -17.66 -10.94 19.64
N PHE A 152 -17.88 -10.79 18.33
CA PHE A 152 -17.79 -11.90 17.38
C PHE A 152 -16.71 -11.61 16.34
N THR A 153 -15.94 -12.64 15.99
CA THR A 153 -14.94 -12.53 14.92
C THR A 153 -15.59 -12.70 13.55
N GLN A 154 -14.98 -12.10 12.53
CA GLN A 154 -15.35 -12.33 11.13
C GLN A 154 -15.16 -13.82 10.77
N PRO A 155 -16.13 -14.47 10.09
CA PRO A 155 -16.00 -15.88 9.72
C PRO A 155 -14.94 -16.09 8.63
N SER A 156 -14.90 -15.22 7.63
CA SER A 156 -13.94 -15.27 6.53
C SER A 156 -13.38 -13.88 6.25
N GLY A 157 -12.06 -13.74 6.24
CA GLY A 157 -11.36 -12.47 5.99
C GLY A 157 -10.88 -12.34 4.55
N ILE A 158 -11.00 -11.15 3.98
CA ILE A 158 -10.45 -10.80 2.67
C ILE A 158 -8.98 -10.43 2.84
N ARG A 159 -8.12 -10.76 1.87
CA ARG A 159 -6.71 -10.32 1.91
C ARG A 159 -6.62 -8.85 1.50
N ALA A 160 -6.08 -8.01 2.39
CA ALA A 160 -5.86 -6.59 2.13
C ALA A 160 -4.47 -6.17 2.60
N LYS A 161 -3.89 -5.14 1.95
CA LYS A 161 -2.61 -4.53 2.35
C LYS A 161 -2.81 -3.46 3.42
N LYS A 162 -3.80 -2.58 3.21
CA LYS A 162 -4.20 -1.50 4.12
C LYS A 162 -5.71 -1.52 4.29
N VAL A 163 -6.15 -1.29 5.52
CA VAL A 163 -7.56 -1.21 5.89
C VAL A 163 -7.76 0.07 6.67
N GLU A 164 -8.76 0.86 6.26
CA GLU A 164 -9.17 2.08 6.94
C GLU A 164 -10.62 1.95 7.40
N ILE A 165 -10.85 2.31 8.66
CA ILE A 165 -12.18 2.30 9.27
C ILE A 165 -12.67 3.75 9.33
N ILE A 166 -13.67 4.08 8.51
CA ILE A 166 -14.25 5.42 8.32
C ILE A 166 -15.51 5.57 9.16
#